data_AF-A0ABD5ZPA0-F1
#
_entry.id   AF-A0ABD5ZPA0-F1
#
_cell.length_a   1.000
_cell.length_b   1.000
_cell.length_c   1.000
_cell.angle_alpha   90.00
_cell.angle_beta   90.00
_cell.angle_gamma   90.00
#
_symmetry.space_group_name_H-M   'P 1'
#
loop_
_entity.id
_entity.type
_entity.pdbx_description
1 polymer ?
#
loop_
_entity_poly.entity_id
_entity_poly.type
_entity_poly.pdbx_seq_one_letter_code
_entity_poly.pdbx_strand_id
1 'polypeptide(L)'
;MRLSTRTRRTDGVTLVACRLENDADEPRAALVENRLDGPARAPERHRSEDATLRVAVPAGATVGAGFSTPATPAEPAAAIVGTESVADSPGEAAVLDALSDPRPPHEAVVGADAEPERAEPTTDLDAVERRIERLEAVAAATTVPGAADALAREGGLDAVRDLDARVAADRKRLTALADRARRLAARAEVADPRVERLARLS
;
A
#
# COMPACT_ATOMS: atom_id res chain seq x y z
N MET A 1 11.42 -12.07 -18.09
CA MET A 1 10.28 -12.08 -17.15
C MET A 1 10.77 -12.56 -15.80
N ARG A 2 10.61 -11.75 -14.76
CA ARG A 2 10.95 -12.09 -13.38
C ARG A 2 9.72 -11.95 -12.49
N LEU A 3 9.64 -12.76 -11.44
CA LEU A 3 8.58 -12.72 -10.43
C LEU A 3 9.21 -12.53 -9.05
N SER A 4 8.64 -11.62 -8.28
CA SER A 4 8.85 -11.53 -6.84
C SER A 4 7.49 -11.58 -6.13
N THR A 5 7.43 -12.25 -4.99
CA THR A 5 6.19 -12.46 -4.24
C THR A 5 6.28 -11.89 -2.84
N ARG A 6 5.17 -11.36 -2.34
CA ARG A 6 5.00 -11.00 -0.94
C ARG A 6 3.69 -11.57 -0.42
N THR A 7 3.74 -12.26 0.71
CA THR A 7 2.54 -12.79 1.37
C THR A 7 2.15 -11.94 2.57
N ARG A 8 0.85 -11.74 2.79
CA ARG A 8 0.29 -11.16 4.02
C ARG A 8 -0.89 -12.00 4.48
N ARG A 9 -0.87 -12.44 5.73
CA ARG A 9 -2.00 -13.16 6.34
C ARG A 9 -2.92 -12.20 7.10
N THR A 10 -4.22 -12.28 6.83
CA THR A 10 -5.27 -11.49 7.48
C THR A 10 -6.54 -12.34 7.54
N ASP A 11 -7.19 -12.40 8.71
CA ASP A 11 -8.49 -13.08 8.91
C ASP A 11 -8.58 -14.49 8.31
N GLY A 12 -7.55 -15.30 8.52
CA GLY A 12 -7.48 -16.68 8.02
C GLY A 12 -7.12 -16.83 6.55
N VAL A 13 -7.04 -15.73 5.79
CA VAL A 13 -6.71 -15.70 4.36
C VAL A 13 -5.29 -15.19 4.15
N THR A 14 -4.57 -15.81 3.21
CA THR A 14 -3.28 -15.34 2.71
C THR A 14 -3.49 -14.57 1.41
N LEU A 15 -3.08 -13.31 1.41
CA LEU A 15 -2.97 -12.48 0.21
C LEU A 15 -1.56 -12.65 -0.37
N VAL A 16 -1.47 -13.04 -1.64
CA VAL A 16 -0.22 -13.18 -2.38
C VAL A 16 -0.12 -12.06 -3.40
N ALA A 17 0.78 -11.11 -3.17
CA ALA A 17 1.12 -10.07 -4.12
C ALA A 17 2.27 -10.56 -5.01
N CYS A 18 2.09 -10.47 -6.32
CA CYS A 18 3.05 -10.82 -7.36
C CYS A 18 3.50 -9.54 -8.06
N ARG A 19 4.81 -9.27 -8.07
CA ARG A 19 5.42 -8.22 -8.89
C ARG A 19 6.15 -8.87 -10.05
N LEU A 20 5.66 -8.62 -11.25
CA LEU A 20 6.19 -9.14 -12.50
C LEU A 20 6.97 -8.06 -13.23
N GLU A 21 8.14 -8.43 -13.74
CA GLU A 21 9.05 -7.52 -14.44
C GLU A 21 9.42 -8.10 -15.80
N ASN A 22 9.22 -7.31 -16.85
CA ASN A 22 9.51 -7.69 -18.22
C ASN A 22 10.66 -6.86 -18.77
N ASP A 23 11.88 -7.42 -18.78
CA ASP A 23 13.06 -6.78 -19.37
C ASP A 23 13.13 -6.89 -20.90
N ALA A 24 12.14 -7.53 -21.53
CA ALA A 24 12.11 -7.61 -23.00
C ALA A 24 11.58 -6.30 -23.59
N ASP A 25 12.04 -6.00 -24.80
CA ASP A 25 11.58 -4.87 -25.60
C ASP A 25 10.20 -5.11 -26.25
N GLU A 26 9.55 -6.23 -25.93
CA GLU A 26 8.22 -6.61 -26.41
C GLU A 26 7.28 -6.94 -25.23
N PRO A 27 5.98 -6.64 -25.35
CA PRO A 27 4.99 -7.02 -24.34
C PRO A 27 4.84 -8.55 -24.23
N ARG A 28 4.69 -9.03 -23.00
CA ARG A 28 4.56 -10.46 -22.69
C ARG A 28 3.48 -10.73 -21.66
N ALA A 29 2.79 -11.85 -21.77
CA ALA A 29 1.90 -12.35 -20.73
C ALA A 29 2.65 -13.39 -19.88
N ALA A 30 2.64 -13.20 -18.56
CA ALA A 30 3.15 -14.19 -17.62
C ALA A 30 2.00 -15.08 -17.11
N LEU A 31 2.19 -16.39 -17.16
CA LEU A 31 1.35 -17.38 -16.50
C LEU A 31 1.96 -17.69 -15.13
N VAL A 32 1.24 -17.36 -14.07
CA VAL A 32 1.71 -17.50 -12.68
C VAL A 32 0.84 -18.51 -11.95
N GLU A 33 1.48 -19.49 -11.31
CA GLU A 33 0.83 -20.55 -10.57
C GLU A 33 0.96 -20.36 -9.06
N ASN A 34 -0.14 -20.59 -8.33
CA ASN A 34 -0.11 -20.68 -6.88
C ASN A 34 0.69 -21.91 -6.45
N ARG A 35 1.60 -21.72 -5.48
CA ARG A 35 2.39 -22.81 -4.90
C ARG A 35 1.98 -23.16 -3.47
N LEU A 36 0.99 -22.46 -2.93
CA LEU A 36 0.44 -22.74 -1.62
C LEU A 36 -0.64 -23.81 -1.71
N ASP A 37 -0.68 -24.70 -0.71
CA ASP A 37 -1.61 -25.83 -0.64
C ASP A 37 -3.05 -25.38 -0.35
N GLY A 38 -3.72 -24.86 -1.37
CA GLY A 38 -5.11 -24.46 -1.28
C GLY A 38 -5.62 -23.76 -2.54
N PRO A 39 -6.95 -23.59 -2.65
CA PRO A 39 -7.54 -22.92 -3.80
C PRO A 39 -7.08 -21.45 -3.85
N ALA A 40 -6.81 -20.97 -5.05
CA ALA A 40 -6.48 -19.57 -5.29
C ALA A 40 -7.70 -18.83 -5.87
N ARG A 41 -7.90 -17.59 -5.42
CA ARG A 41 -8.92 -16.67 -5.94
C ARG A 41 -8.23 -15.46 -6.55
N ALA A 42 -8.25 -15.40 -7.87
CA ALA A 42 -7.75 -14.27 -8.65
C ALA A 42 -8.89 -13.30 -9.03
N PRO A 43 -8.60 -11.99 -9.14
CA PRO A 43 -9.48 -11.03 -9.81
C PRO A 43 -9.78 -11.48 -11.24
N GLU A 44 -11.00 -11.25 -11.73
CA GLU A 44 -11.46 -11.76 -13.04
C GLU A 44 -10.54 -11.37 -14.20
N ARG A 45 -10.11 -10.10 -14.24
CA ARG A 45 -9.18 -9.58 -15.26
C ARG A 45 -7.83 -10.28 -15.34
N HIS A 46 -7.41 -10.99 -14.29
CA HIS A 46 -6.15 -11.73 -14.25
C HIS A 46 -6.35 -13.24 -14.15
N ARG A 47 -7.59 -13.73 -14.09
CA ARG A 47 -7.88 -15.15 -13.96
C ARG A 47 -7.42 -15.86 -15.24
N SER A 48 -6.84 -17.04 -15.07
CA SER A 48 -6.46 -17.92 -16.17
C SER A 48 -7.12 -19.28 -15.99
N GLU A 49 -7.38 -19.96 -17.10
CA GLU A 49 -7.83 -21.35 -17.12
C GLU A 49 -6.64 -22.32 -17.02
N ASP A 50 -5.48 -21.90 -17.54
CA ASP A 50 -4.25 -22.70 -17.59
C ASP A 50 -3.31 -22.46 -16.41
N ALA A 51 -3.55 -21.40 -15.62
CA ALA A 51 -2.77 -21.04 -14.44
C ALA A 51 -3.61 -20.28 -13.40
N THR A 52 -3.01 -19.95 -12.26
CA THR A 52 -3.69 -19.07 -11.27
C THR A 52 -3.88 -17.63 -11.77
N LEU A 53 -2.86 -17.05 -12.41
CA LEU A 53 -2.93 -15.72 -13.03
C LEU A 53 -2.39 -15.73 -14.45
N ARG A 54 -3.00 -14.93 -15.33
CA ARG A 54 -2.42 -14.46 -16.60
C ARG A 54 -2.32 -12.94 -16.55
N VAL A 55 -1.10 -12.42 -16.66
CA VAL A 55 -0.83 -10.98 -16.50
C VAL A 55 -0.04 -10.48 -17.69
N ALA A 56 -0.63 -9.55 -18.45
CA ALA A 56 0.09 -8.81 -19.49
C ALA A 56 1.03 -7.79 -18.83
N VAL A 57 2.30 -7.82 -19.23
CA VAL A 57 3.35 -6.91 -18.78
C VAL A 57 3.92 -6.23 -20.02
N PRO A 58 3.78 -4.90 -20.16
CA PRO A 58 4.37 -4.17 -21.28
C PRO A 58 5.89 -4.35 -21.39
N ALA A 59 6.44 -3.99 -22.55
CA ALA A 59 7.89 -3.95 -22.75
C ALA A 59 8.56 -3.06 -21.69
N GLY A 60 9.67 -3.53 -21.12
CA GLY A 60 10.44 -2.80 -20.09
C GLY A 60 9.68 -2.49 -18.78
N ALA A 61 8.46 -3.00 -18.58
CA ALA A 61 7.59 -2.57 -17.50
C ALA A 61 7.57 -3.52 -16.30
N THR A 62 7.13 -2.98 -15.17
CA THR A 62 6.78 -3.74 -13.97
C THR A 62 5.28 -3.64 -13.69
N VAL A 63 4.61 -4.77 -13.47
CA VAL A 63 3.18 -4.82 -13.17
C VAL A 63 2.91 -5.60 -11.88
N GLY A 64 2.01 -5.08 -11.05
CA GLY A 64 1.52 -5.73 -9.85
C GLY A 64 0.24 -6.53 -10.11
N ALA A 65 0.22 -7.78 -9.63
CA ALA A 65 -0.95 -8.64 -9.63
C ALA A 65 -1.03 -9.43 -8.30
N GLY A 66 -2.07 -10.24 -8.12
CA GLY A 66 -2.17 -11.07 -6.93
C GLY A 66 -3.43 -11.92 -6.88
N PHE A 67 -3.43 -12.84 -5.93
CA PHE A 67 -4.56 -13.72 -5.62
C PHE A 67 -4.66 -13.91 -4.11
N SER A 68 -5.75 -14.50 -3.65
CA SER A 68 -5.93 -14.90 -2.26
C SER A 68 -6.12 -16.40 -2.13
N THR A 69 -5.69 -16.98 -1.02
CA THR A 69 -5.86 -18.40 -0.71
C THR A 69 -6.06 -18.60 0.79
N PRO A 70 -6.88 -19.56 1.25
CA PRO A 70 -6.95 -19.90 2.68
C PRO A 70 -5.69 -20.61 3.19
N ALA A 71 -4.81 -21.07 2.29
CA ALA A 71 -3.58 -21.77 2.64
C ALA A 71 -2.65 -20.90 3.52
N THR A 72 -1.86 -21.56 4.37
CA THR A 72 -0.83 -20.88 5.16
C THR A 72 0.28 -20.34 4.26
N PRO A 73 0.84 -19.13 4.51
CA PRO A 73 1.94 -18.61 3.72
C PRO A 73 3.17 -19.53 3.77
N ALA A 74 3.77 -19.77 2.62
CA ALA A 74 5.03 -20.50 2.46
C ALA A 74 5.84 -19.88 1.29
N GLU A 75 7.14 -20.17 1.25
CA GLU A 75 8.02 -19.76 0.15
C GLU A 75 8.47 -20.99 -0.67
N PRO A 76 8.42 -20.93 -2.01
CA PRO A 76 7.87 -19.85 -2.81
C PRO A 76 6.32 -19.84 -2.78
N ALA A 77 5.71 -18.65 -2.75
CA ALA A 77 4.23 -18.54 -2.72
C ALA A 77 3.59 -18.68 -4.10
N ALA A 78 4.31 -18.32 -5.15
CA ALA A 78 3.88 -18.45 -6.53
C ALA A 78 5.10 -18.61 -7.45
N ALA A 79 4.89 -19.11 -8.66
CA ALA A 79 5.94 -19.26 -9.65
C ALA A 79 5.43 -18.92 -11.06
N ILE A 80 6.30 -18.37 -11.90
CA ILE A 80 6.02 -18.28 -13.34
C ILE A 80 6.14 -19.70 -13.92
N VAL A 81 5.09 -20.17 -14.56
CA VAL A 81 5.04 -21.48 -15.23
C VAL A 81 5.05 -21.35 -16.75
N GLY A 82 4.80 -20.15 -17.29
CA GLY A 82 4.87 -19.88 -18.71
C GLY A 82 4.97 -18.39 -19.01
N THR A 83 5.46 -18.08 -20.21
CA THR A 83 5.44 -16.72 -20.76
C THR A 83 5.04 -16.76 -22.22
N GLU A 84 4.10 -15.90 -22.60
CA GLU A 84 3.55 -15.81 -23.96
C GLU A 84 3.86 -14.43 -24.54
N SER A 85 4.05 -14.35 -25.86
CA SER A 85 4.08 -13.06 -26.56
C SER A 85 2.66 -12.52 -26.71
N VAL A 86 2.48 -11.22 -26.52
CA VAL A 86 1.19 -10.54 -26.71
C VAL A 86 1.34 -9.58 -27.89
N ALA A 87 0.40 -9.60 -28.83
CA ALA A 87 0.42 -8.65 -29.94
C ALA A 87 0.18 -7.22 -29.43
N ASP A 88 0.88 -6.26 -30.01
CA ASP A 88 1.03 -4.88 -29.53
C ASP A 88 -0.20 -3.98 -29.83
N SER A 89 -1.41 -4.52 -29.87
CA SER A 89 -2.61 -3.75 -30.20
C SER A 89 -3.78 -4.12 -29.29
N PRO A 90 -4.22 -3.21 -28.41
CA PRO A 90 -5.48 -3.39 -27.72
C PRO A 90 -6.62 -3.32 -28.74
N GLY A 91 -7.47 -4.36 -28.77
CA GLY A 91 -8.70 -4.32 -29.55
C GLY A 91 -9.64 -3.23 -29.05
N GLU A 92 -10.50 -2.70 -29.91
CA GLU A 92 -11.47 -1.62 -29.62
C GLU A 92 -12.28 -1.82 -28.32
N ALA A 93 -12.62 -3.07 -27.99
CA ALA A 93 -13.31 -3.43 -26.76
C ALA A 93 -12.49 -3.18 -25.49
N ALA A 94 -11.15 -3.32 -25.54
CA ALA A 94 -10.26 -3.05 -24.42
C ALA A 94 -10.11 -1.54 -24.13
N VAL A 95 -10.30 -0.70 -25.15
CA VAL A 95 -10.29 0.77 -25.03
C VAL A 95 -11.55 1.26 -24.31
N LEU A 96 -12.70 0.64 -24.59
CA LEU A 96 -13.97 0.93 -23.92
C LEU A 96 -14.00 0.46 -22.46
N ASP A 97 -13.37 -0.68 -22.17
CA ASP A 97 -13.19 -1.18 -20.80
C ASP A 97 -12.27 -0.26 -19.97
N ALA A 98 -11.18 0.24 -20.57
CA ALA A 98 -10.27 1.19 -19.94
C ALA A 98 -10.94 2.54 -19.58
N LEU A 99 -11.95 2.97 -20.33
CA LEU A 99 -12.71 4.19 -20.06
C LEU A 99 -13.83 3.99 -19.02
N SER A 100 -14.29 2.75 -18.82
CA SER A 100 -15.27 2.41 -17.78
C SER A 100 -14.61 2.18 -16.41
N ASP A 101 -13.28 2.13 -16.37
CA ASP A 101 -12.48 1.92 -15.19
C ASP A 101 -12.15 3.26 -14.52
N PRO A 102 -12.66 3.56 -13.32
CA PRO A 102 -12.39 4.82 -12.62
C PRO A 102 -10.97 4.87 -12.01
N ARG A 103 -10.04 4.03 -12.47
CA ARG A 103 -8.63 4.11 -12.08
C ARG A 103 -7.99 5.34 -12.74
N PRO A 104 -7.21 6.13 -11.98
CA PRO A 104 -6.35 7.14 -12.57
C PRO A 104 -5.46 6.47 -13.63
N PRO A 105 -5.22 7.12 -14.79
CA PRO A 105 -4.31 6.58 -15.79
C PRO A 105 -2.95 6.27 -15.16
N HIS A 106 -2.24 5.25 -15.63
CA HIS A 106 -0.92 4.91 -15.08
C HIS A 106 0.07 6.10 -15.09
N GLU A 107 -0.11 7.07 -16.00
CA GLU A 107 0.59 8.36 -16.01
C GLU A 107 0.25 9.27 -14.81
N ALA A 108 -0.96 9.18 -14.26
CA ALA A 108 -1.33 9.83 -13.00
C ALA A 108 -0.71 9.13 -11.77
N VAL A 109 0.00 8.01 -11.98
CA VAL A 109 0.82 7.30 -10.98
C VAL A 109 2.30 7.30 -11.38
N VAL A 110 2.74 8.27 -12.19
CA VAL A 110 4.17 8.57 -12.32
C VAL A 110 4.62 9.28 -11.03
N GLY A 111 4.87 8.46 -10.01
CA GLY A 111 6.04 8.75 -9.19
C GLY A 111 7.24 8.66 -10.13
N ALA A 112 7.79 9.82 -10.49
CA ALA A 112 9.14 9.90 -11.03
C ALA A 112 10.06 8.97 -10.22
N ASP A 113 11.07 8.38 -10.88
CA ASP A 113 12.14 7.54 -10.31
C ASP A 113 12.68 8.04 -8.96
N ALA A 114 11.90 7.84 -7.93
CA ALA A 114 12.30 7.68 -6.59
C ALA A 114 12.21 6.18 -6.42
N GLU A 115 13.31 5.55 -6.03
CA GLU A 115 13.19 4.48 -5.06
C GLU A 115 12.06 4.89 -4.10
N PRO A 116 11.16 4.00 -3.66
CA PRO A 116 10.45 4.31 -2.45
C PRO A 116 11.55 4.43 -1.36
N GLU A 117 12.15 5.63 -1.21
CA GLU A 117 11.95 6.38 0.00
C GLU A 117 10.51 6.10 0.33
N ARG A 118 10.34 5.06 1.14
CA ARG A 118 9.23 4.94 2.06
C ARG A 118 9.02 6.39 2.46
N ALA A 119 8.01 7.04 1.91
CA ALA A 119 7.45 8.21 2.55
C ALA A 119 7.16 7.64 3.92
N GLU A 120 8.10 7.86 4.85
CA GLU A 120 7.97 7.39 6.21
C GLU A 120 6.58 7.86 6.58
N PRO A 121 5.64 6.95 6.92
CA PRO A 121 4.23 7.26 6.92
C PRO A 121 4.08 8.60 7.58
N THR A 122 3.89 9.65 6.76
CA THR A 122 3.95 11.00 7.30
C THR A 122 2.79 10.99 8.25
N THR A 123 3.06 11.30 9.51
CA THR A 123 2.00 11.23 10.49
C THR A 123 0.99 12.26 10.04
N ASP A 124 -0.14 11.79 9.51
CA ASP A 124 -1.26 12.62 9.11
C ASP A 124 -1.81 13.24 10.40
N LEU A 125 -1.28 14.42 10.74
CA LEU A 125 -1.56 15.11 11.99
C LEU A 125 -3.04 15.49 12.05
N ASP A 126 -3.63 15.89 10.93
CA ASP A 126 -5.06 16.22 10.85
C ASP A 126 -5.92 14.99 11.19
N ALA A 127 -5.54 13.80 10.72
CA ALA A 127 -6.24 12.57 11.10
C ALA A 127 -6.03 12.18 12.57
N VAL A 128 -4.86 12.49 13.15
CA VAL A 128 -4.62 12.30 14.59
C VAL A 128 -5.48 13.26 15.41
N GLU A 129 -5.53 14.53 15.02
CA GLU A 129 -6.34 15.58 15.65
C GLU A 129 -7.82 15.19 15.68
N ARG A 130 -8.40 14.83 14.53
CA ARG A 130 -9.79 14.34 14.47
C ARG A 130 -10.06 13.14 15.38
N ARG A 131 -9.10 12.24 15.57
CA ARG A 131 -9.27 11.10 16.49
C ARG A 131 -9.22 11.53 17.96
N ILE A 132 -8.36 12.49 18.30
CA ILE A 132 -8.29 13.07 19.64
C ILE A 132 -9.60 13.79 19.95
N GLU A 133 -10.08 14.65 19.06
CA GLU A 133 -11.35 15.38 19.22
C GLU A 133 -12.53 14.43 19.48
N ARG A 134 -12.61 13.31 18.73
CA ARG A 134 -13.65 12.30 18.94
C ARG A 134 -13.54 11.63 20.31
N LEU A 135 -12.33 11.27 20.75
CA LEU A 135 -12.13 10.66 22.07
C LEU A 135 -12.43 11.66 23.19
N GLU A 136 -12.08 12.93 23.02
CA GLU A 136 -12.41 14.01 23.94
C GLU A 136 -13.93 14.25 24.04
N ALA A 137 -14.65 14.19 22.91
CA ALA A 137 -16.10 14.29 22.90
C ALA A 137 -16.76 13.13 23.68
N VAL A 138 -16.22 11.91 23.60
CA VAL A 138 -16.66 10.79 24.43
C VAL A 138 -16.34 11.03 25.90
N ALA A 139 -15.13 11.52 26.22
CA ALA A 139 -14.71 11.78 27.59
C ALA A 139 -15.46 12.95 28.27
N ALA A 140 -15.95 13.91 27.48
CA ALA A 140 -16.74 15.05 27.96
C ALA A 140 -18.17 14.67 28.38
N ALA A 141 -18.64 13.46 28.04
CA ALA A 141 -19.95 12.98 28.45
C ALA A 141 -19.99 12.64 29.95
N THR A 142 -20.53 13.56 30.75
CA THR A 142 -20.63 13.43 32.22
C THR A 142 -21.97 12.89 32.72
N THR A 143 -22.91 12.62 31.82
CA THR A 143 -24.24 12.08 32.14
C THR A 143 -24.47 10.75 31.42
N VAL A 144 -25.29 9.88 31.99
CA VAL A 144 -25.61 8.57 31.40
C VAL A 144 -26.24 8.72 30.00
N PRO A 145 -27.23 9.61 29.76
CA PRO A 145 -27.75 9.84 28.41
C PRO A 145 -26.69 10.38 27.45
N GLY A 146 -25.86 11.33 27.91
CA GLY A 146 -24.78 11.88 27.09
C GLY A 146 -23.75 10.82 26.70
N ALA A 147 -23.43 9.90 27.61
CA ALA A 147 -22.51 8.79 27.35
C ALA A 147 -23.12 7.79 26.36
N ALA A 148 -24.41 7.46 26.48
CA ALA A 148 -25.11 6.61 25.54
C ALA A 148 -25.11 7.23 24.12
N ASP A 149 -25.39 8.53 24.00
CA ASP A 149 -25.37 9.24 22.72
C ASP A 149 -23.95 9.28 22.12
N ALA A 150 -22.93 9.51 22.94
CA ALA A 150 -21.53 9.51 22.49
C ALA A 150 -21.12 8.12 21.98
N LEU A 151 -21.46 7.05 22.70
CA LEU A 151 -21.23 5.68 22.27
C LEU A 151 -21.97 5.37 20.96
N ALA A 152 -23.23 5.80 20.83
CA ALA A 152 -24.02 5.57 19.62
C ALA A 152 -23.40 6.26 18.38
N ARG A 153 -22.88 7.49 18.52
CA ARG A 153 -22.18 8.21 17.44
C ARG A 153 -20.91 7.49 16.98
N GLU A 154 -20.21 6.84 17.90
CA GLU A 154 -18.97 6.13 17.63
C GLU A 154 -19.19 4.69 17.11
N GLY A 155 -20.42 4.17 17.16
CA GLY A 155 -20.73 2.79 16.78
C GLY A 155 -20.62 1.77 17.92
N GLY A 156 -20.63 2.23 19.17
CA GLY A 156 -20.68 1.41 20.38
C GLY A 156 -19.39 1.40 21.19
N LEU A 157 -19.40 0.62 22.28
CA LEU A 157 -18.29 0.59 23.24
C LEU A 157 -17.00 0.00 22.67
N ASP A 158 -17.09 -1.02 21.81
CA ASP A 158 -15.92 -1.63 21.20
C ASP A 158 -15.23 -0.67 20.21
N ALA A 159 -16.01 0.10 19.45
CA ALA A 159 -15.46 1.15 18.59
C ALA A 159 -14.74 2.25 19.39
N VAL A 160 -15.26 2.63 20.56
CA VAL A 160 -14.58 3.57 21.47
C VAL A 160 -13.29 2.97 22.05
N ARG A 161 -13.27 1.66 22.38
CA ARG A 161 -12.04 0.99 22.83
C ARG A 161 -10.97 0.97 21.74
N ASP A 162 -11.38 0.71 20.49
CA ASP A 162 -10.48 0.76 19.34
C ASP A 162 -9.96 2.18 19.09
N LEU A 163 -10.82 3.19 19.24
CA LEU A 163 -10.44 4.60 19.18
C LEU A 163 -9.41 4.96 20.25
N ASP A 164 -9.64 4.57 21.51
CA ASP A 164 -8.70 4.80 22.63
C ASP A 164 -7.35 4.13 22.36
N ALA A 165 -7.35 2.86 21.96
CA ALA A 165 -6.13 2.14 21.59
C ALA A 165 -5.38 2.84 20.45
N ARG A 166 -6.12 3.39 19.47
CA ARG A 166 -5.54 4.13 18.35
C ARG A 166 -4.92 5.45 18.80
N VAL A 167 -5.60 6.22 19.64
CA VAL A 167 -5.08 7.48 20.21
C VAL A 167 -3.86 7.21 21.10
N ALA A 168 -3.85 6.13 21.88
CA ALA A 168 -2.68 5.72 22.66
C ALA A 168 -1.46 5.40 21.77
N ALA A 169 -1.69 4.78 20.61
CA ALA A 169 -0.64 4.55 19.62
C ALA A 169 -0.20 5.86 18.94
N ASP A 170 -1.12 6.78 18.65
CA ASP A 170 -0.82 8.11 18.11
C ASP A 170 0.05 8.91 19.08
N ARG A 171 -0.26 8.91 20.38
CA ARG A 171 0.58 9.54 21.40
C ARG A 171 2.02 9.06 21.36
N LYS A 172 2.25 7.74 21.28
CA LYS A 172 3.61 7.18 21.17
C LYS A 172 4.33 7.66 19.91
N ARG A 173 3.62 7.71 18.77
CA ARG A 173 4.15 8.22 17.50
C ARG A 173 4.53 9.70 17.59
N LEU A 174 3.64 10.52 18.13
CA LEU A 174 3.85 11.96 18.29
C LEU A 174 5.03 12.28 19.22
N THR A 175 5.20 11.54 20.32
CA THR A 175 6.37 11.68 21.19
C THR A 175 7.67 11.35 20.43
N ALA A 176 7.69 10.24 19.70
CA ALA A 176 8.87 9.85 18.91
C ALA A 176 9.20 10.87 17.80
N LEU A 177 8.17 11.42 17.15
CA LEU A 177 8.31 12.46 16.14
C LEU A 177 8.88 13.75 16.74
N ALA A 178 8.33 14.21 17.87
CA ALA A 178 8.82 15.40 18.57
C ALA A 178 10.29 15.25 18.99
N ASP A 179 10.67 14.08 19.50
CA ASP A 179 12.06 13.82 19.90
C ASP A 179 13.01 13.81 18.70
N ARG A 180 12.58 13.25 17.56
CA ARG A 180 13.36 13.30 16.31
C ARG A 180 13.51 14.73 15.81
N ALA A 181 12.42 15.52 15.79
CA ALA A 181 12.43 16.90 15.36
C ALA A 181 13.40 17.74 16.20
N ARG A 182 13.36 17.61 17.53
CA ARG A 182 14.31 18.27 18.44
C ARG A 182 15.76 17.90 18.16
N ARG A 183 16.05 16.61 17.96
CA ARG A 183 17.41 16.14 17.61
C ARG A 183 17.88 16.70 16.27
N LEU A 184 17.01 16.78 15.27
CA LEU A 184 17.34 17.35 13.96
C LEU A 184 17.58 18.85 14.06
N ALA A 185 16.77 19.59 14.81
CA ALA A 185 16.97 21.02 15.06
C ALA A 185 18.34 21.29 15.69
N ALA A 186 18.69 20.57 16.76
CA ALA A 186 19.99 20.70 17.41
C ALA A 186 21.18 20.38 16.47
N ARG A 187 21.01 19.41 15.56
CA ARG A 187 22.03 19.10 14.54
C ARG A 187 22.15 20.20 13.48
N ALA A 188 21.03 20.79 13.06
CA ALA A 188 21.01 21.87 12.09
C ALA A 188 21.70 23.13 12.63
N GLU A 189 21.52 23.45 13.92
CA GLU A 189 22.22 24.56 14.58
C GLU A 189 23.75 24.39 14.58
N VAL A 190 24.25 23.15 14.72
CA VAL A 190 25.69 22.84 14.68
C VAL A 190 26.23 22.81 13.24
N ALA A 191 25.39 22.41 12.30
CA ALA A 191 25.74 22.38 10.89
C ALA A 191 25.74 23.82 10.34
N ASP A 192 26.87 24.52 10.47
CA ASP A 192 27.18 25.76 9.76
C ASP A 192 27.84 25.40 8.41
N PRO A 193 27.07 25.22 7.31
CA PRO A 193 27.67 25.26 6.00
C PRO A 193 28.15 26.70 5.85
N ARG A 194 29.46 26.91 5.91
CA ARG A 194 30.08 28.22 5.63
C ARG A 194 29.92 28.55 4.14
N VAL A 195 28.68 28.67 3.67
CA VAL A 195 28.28 28.84 2.27
C VAL A 195 28.95 30.10 1.71
N GLU A 196 29.08 31.13 2.54
CA GLU A 196 29.79 32.37 2.21
C GLU A 196 31.29 32.20 1.98
N ARG A 197 31.94 31.17 2.54
CA ARG A 197 33.33 30.82 2.23
C ARG A 197 33.43 29.99 0.97
N LEU A 198 32.49 29.07 0.75
CA LEU A 198 32.45 28.23 -0.45
C LEU A 198 32.18 29.07 -1.70
N ALA A 199 31.30 30.07 -1.61
CA ALA A 199 31.01 31.00 -2.70
C ALA A 199 32.19 31.93 -3.09
N ARG A 200 33.21 32.09 -2.22
CA ARG A 200 34.44 32.85 -2.56
C ARG A 200 35.52 32.00 -3.23
N LEU A 201 35.30 30.69 -3.34
CA LEU A 201 36.22 29.73 -3.94
C LEU A 201 35.75 29.24 -5.33
N SER A 202 34.57 29.67 -5.78
CA SER A 202 34.01 29.45 -7.14
C SER A 202 34.14 30.71 -7.99
#